data_AF-M0DMJ5-F1
#
_entry.id   AF-M0DMJ5-F1
#
_cell.length_a   1.000
_cell.length_b   1.000
_cell.length_c   1.000
_cell.angle_alpha   90.00
_cell.angle_beta   90.00
_cell.angle_gamma   90.00
#
_symmetry.space_group_name_H-M   'P 1'
#
loop_
_entity.id
_entity.type
_entity.pdbx_description
1 polymer ?
#
loop_
_entity_poly.entity_id
_entity_poly.type
_entity_poly.pdbx_seq_one_letter_code
_entity_poly.pdbx_strand_id
1 'polypeptide(L)' 'MTEREREIVAGDADVSDSYRYQTISRVRKRFDQLDDDLDALEAHGDLIDELREVVCDGGD' A
#
# COMPACT_ATOMS: atom_id res chain seq x y z
N MET A 1 4.63 1.22 3.17
CA MET A 1 4.44 2.59 3.74
C MET A 1 5.12 2.67 5.09
N THR A 2 5.71 3.82 5.43
CA THR A 2 6.20 4.05 6.80
C THR A 2 5.01 4.11 7.78
N GLU A 3 5.29 3.99 9.08
CA GLU A 3 4.27 4.13 10.14
C GLU A 3 3.57 5.48 10.05
N ARG A 4 4.34 6.57 9.92
CA ARG A 4 3.78 7.92 9.79
C ARG A 4 2.93 8.10 8.54
N GLU A 5 3.33 7.51 7.41
CA GLU A 5 2.51 7.54 6.19
C GLU A 5 1.18 6.79 6.38
N ARG A 6 1.19 5.67 7.12
CA ARG A 6 -0.03 4.93 7.46
C ARG A 6 -0.98 5.76 8.31
N GLU A 7 -0.50 6.40 9.37
CA GLU A 7 -1.32 7.29 10.21
C GLU A 7 -1.95 8.44 9.40
N ILE A 8 -1.19 9.04 8.48
CA ILE A 8 -1.69 10.16 7.64
C ILE A 8 -2.76 9.68 6.66
N VAL A 9 -2.58 8.50 6.07
CA VAL A 9 -3.54 7.94 5.11
C VAL A 9 -4.80 7.43 5.81
N ALA A 10 -4.68 6.84 6.99
CA ALA A 10 -5.81 6.40 7.82
C ALA A 10 -6.64 7.58 8.36
N GLY A 11 -6.07 8.79 8.38
CA GLY A 11 -6.73 9.99 8.91
C GLY A 11 -6.52 10.19 10.41
N ASP A 12 -5.67 9.37 11.03
CA ASP A 12 -5.36 9.42 12.47
C ASP A 12 -4.33 10.52 12.81
N ALA A 13 -3.58 11.00 11.82
CA ALA A 13 -2.60 12.07 12.02
C ALA A 13 -3.24 13.46 11.93
N ASP A 14 -3.07 14.27 12.98
CA ASP A 14 -3.38 15.71 12.96
C ASP A 14 -2.32 16.46 12.14
N VAL A 15 -2.62 16.68 10.86
CA VAL A 15 -1.79 17.41 9.90
C VAL A 15 -2.67 18.24 8.97
N SER A 16 -2.07 19.24 8.31
CA SER A 16 -2.80 20.07 7.34
C SER A 16 -3.31 19.25 6.15
N ASP A 17 -4.45 19.67 5.58
CA ASP A 17 -5.04 19.04 4.40
C ASP A 17 -4.08 18.96 3.21
N SER A 18 -3.29 20.02 3.01
CA SER A 18 -2.27 20.06 1.95
C SER A 18 -1.20 18.98 2.16
N TYR A 19 -0.73 18.80 3.40
CA TYR A 19 0.27 17.79 3.69
C TYR A 19 -0.30 16.37 3.58
N ARG A 20 -1.53 16.14 4.08
CA ARG A 20 -2.27 14.89 3.90
C ARG A 20 -2.42 14.55 2.41
N TYR A 21 -2.88 15.49 1.60
CA TYR A 21 -3.04 15.32 0.16
C TYR A 21 -1.72 14.95 -0.54
N GLN A 22 -0.63 15.67 -0.24
CA GLN A 22 0.68 15.37 -0.80
C GLN A 22 1.17 13.97 -0.43
N THR A 23 0.96 13.54 0.81
CA THR A 23 1.33 12.20 1.26
C THR A 23 0.50 11.13 0.55
N ILE A 24 -0.81 11.30 0.43
CA ILE A 24 -1.67 10.39 -0.35
C ILE A 24 -1.21 10.34 -1.81
N SER A 25 -0.87 11.47 -2.42
CA SER A 25 -0.38 11.55 -3.79
C SER A 25 0.92 10.76 -3.98
N ARG A 26 1.87 10.88 -3.03
CA ARG A 26 3.10 10.08 -3.03
C ARG A 26 2.84 8.59 -2.90
N VAL A 27 1.92 8.20 -2.03
CA VAL A 27 1.53 6.79 -1.83
C VAL A 27 0.91 6.22 -3.10
N ARG A 28 0.02 6.97 -3.77
CA ARG A 28 -0.59 6.55 -5.04
C ARG A 28 0.43 6.27 -6.14
N LYS A 29 1.48 7.07 -6.25
CA LYS A 29 2.57 6.82 -7.22
C LYS A 29 3.32 5.52 -6.98
N ARG A 30 3.26 4.96 -5.77
CA ARG A 30 3.87 3.65 -5.48
C ARG A 30 2.99 2.49 -5.95
N PHE A 31 1.71 2.74 -6.24
CA PHE A 31 0.85 1.69 -6.81
C PHE A 31 1.27 1.31 -8.23
N ASP A 32 1.82 2.27 -8.99
CA ASP A 32 2.39 1.96 -10.31
C ASP A 32 3.53 0.94 -10.20
N GLN A 33 4.38 1.03 -9.17
CA GLN A 33 5.43 0.05 -8.90
C GLN A 33 4.88 -1.28 -8.37
N LEU A 34 3.78 -1.22 -7.61
CA LEU A 34 3.14 -2.42 -7.07
C LEU A 34 2.57 -3.29 -8.19
N ASP A 35 2.11 -2.71 -9.30
CA ASP A 35 1.65 -3.44 -10.48
C ASP A 35 2.78 -4.31 -11.06
N ASP A 36 3.95 -3.71 -11.32
CA ASP A 36 5.16 -4.41 -11.77
C ASP A 36 5.61 -5.50 -10.77
N ASP A 37 5.52 -5.20 -9.47
CA ASP A 37 5.86 -6.16 -8.40
C ASP A 37 4.89 -7.36 -8.40
N LEU A 38 3.58 -7.13 -8.62
CA LEU A 38 2.58 -8.20 -8.68
C LEU A 38 2.80 -9.13 -9.87
N ASP A 39 3.14 -8.57 -11.04
CA ASP A 39 3.49 -9.36 -12.23
C ASP A 39 4.70 -10.27 -11.97
N ALA A 40 5.73 -9.74 -11.28
CA ALA A 40 6.90 -10.52 -10.90
C ALA A 40 6.57 -11.64 -9.90
N LEU A 41 5.67 -11.38 -8.95
CA LEU A 41 5.20 -12.38 -7.99
C LEU A 41 4.39 -13.49 -8.67
N GLU A 42 3.52 -13.14 -9.62
CA GLU A 42 2.75 -14.11 -10.40
C GLU A 42 3.66 -15.01 -11.25
N ALA A 43 4.73 -14.44 -11.83
CA ALA A 43 5.72 -15.21 -12.57
C ALA A 43 6.49 -16.23 -11.70
N HIS A 44 6.60 -16.00 -10.39
CA HIS A 44 7.22 -16.93 -9.43
C HIS A 44 6.27 -18.08 -9.02
N GLY A 45 5.00 -18.06 -9.43
CA GLY A 45 4.00 -19.05 -9.05
C GLY A 45 3.40 -18.73 -7.69
N ASP A 46 3.75 -19.51 -6.67
CA ASP A 46 3.00 -19.55 -5.40
C ASP A 46 3.08 -18.26 -4.55
N LEU A 47 4.06 -17.38 -4.81
CA LEU A 47 4.24 -16.15 -4.01
C LEU A 47 3.07 -15.16 -4.13
N ILE A 48 2.39 -15.11 -5.28
CA ILE A 48 1.21 -14.24 -5.43
C ILE A 48 0.04 -14.76 -4.60
N ASP A 49 -0.06 -16.08 -4.43
CA ASP A 49 -1.11 -16.71 -3.63
C ASP A 49 -0.83 -16.49 -2.13
N GLU A 50 0.44 -16.63 -1.69
CA GLU A 50 0.84 -16.26 -0.32
C GLU A 50 0.53 -14.78 0.00
N LEU A 51 0.80 -13.87 -0.95
CA LEU A 51 0.46 -12.45 -0.78
C LEU A 51 -1.07 -12.27 -0.66
N ARG A 52 -1.86 -12.95 -1.49
CA ARG A 52 -3.32 -12.90 -1.46
C ARG A 52 -3.87 -13.43 -0.14
N GLU A 53 -3.34 -14.52 0.41
CA GLU A 53 -3.73 -15.03 1.72
C GLU A 53 -3.51 -13.97 2.81
N VAL A 54 -2.34 -13.33 2.86
CA VAL A 54 -2.05 -12.29 3.85
C VAL A 54 -2.98 -11.08 3.72
N VAL A 55 -3.30 -10.66 2.50
CA VAL A 55 -4.12 -9.46 2.24
C VAL A 55 -5.62 -9.73 2.39
N CYS A 56 -6.10 -10.88 1.93
CA CYS A 56 -7.53 -11.20 1.86
C CYS A 56 -8.03 -11.90 3.13
N ASP A 57 -7.23 -12.76 3.78
CA ASP A 57 -7.65 -13.48 4.99
C ASP A 57 -7.26 -12.76 6.30
N GLY A 58 -6.47 -11.67 6.22
CA GLY A 58 -6.07 -10.85 7.37
C GLY A 58 -7.09 -9.78 7.80
N GLY A 59 -8.32 -9.81 7.28
CA GLY A 59 -9.33 -8.75 7.40
C GLY A 59 -10.53 -9.06 8.30
N ASP A 60 -10.39 -9.94 9.29
CA ASP A 60 -11.43 -10.25 10.30
C ASP A 60 -11.30 -9.38 11.57
#